data_AF-A0A8H3E0N5-F1
#
_entry.id   AF-A0A8H3E0N5-F1
#
_cell.length_a   1.000
_cell.length_b   1.000
_cell.length_c   1.000
_cell.angle_alpha   90.00
_cell.angle_beta   90.00
_cell.angle_gamma   90.00
#
_symmetry.space_group_name_H-M   'P 1'
#
loop_
_entity.id
_entity.type
_entity.pdbx_description
1 polymer ?
#
loop_
_entity_poly.entity_id
_entity_poly.type
_entity_poly.pdbx_seq_one_letter_code
_entity_poly.pdbx_strand_id
1 'polypeptide(L)'
;MGTRGYIAYRYKGKYYLRYLTCDAYPSGHGQEFANKIPREPSAFNEWVADTAKMLENVNTSDEEVDQPYSSDSNSPEDDDHLGYELCEDSNWTFTEGEYTYVIDLDNRVFTINGGTHLKLDNMPPEDLEEYFDEDGISV
;
A
#
# COMPACT_ATOMS: atom_id res chain seq x y z
N MET A 1 -2.94 -20.06 -8.39
CA MET A 1 -4.03 -19.08 -8.42
C MET A 1 -3.70 -18.10 -7.31
N GLY A 2 -3.14 -16.95 -7.65
CA GLY A 2 -2.77 -15.92 -6.67
C GLY A 2 -3.91 -14.92 -6.50
N THR A 3 -3.98 -14.30 -5.33
CA THR A 3 -4.97 -13.26 -5.02
C THR A 3 -4.49 -11.92 -5.50
N ARG A 4 -5.37 -11.19 -6.19
CA ARG A 4 -5.08 -9.89 -6.77
C ARG A 4 -5.47 -8.77 -5.81
N GLY A 5 -4.92 -7.59 -6.05
CA GLY A 5 -5.23 -6.43 -5.24
C GLY A 5 -4.60 -5.16 -5.76
N TYR A 6 -4.70 -4.10 -4.97
CA TYR A 6 -4.09 -2.82 -5.25
C TYR A 6 -3.39 -2.30 -4.00
N ILE A 7 -2.25 -1.65 -4.20
CA ILE A 7 -1.62 -0.81 -3.18
C ILE A 7 -1.63 0.62 -3.71
N ALA A 8 -1.97 1.57 -2.85
CA ALA A 8 -1.82 2.98 -3.17
C ALA A 8 -1.19 3.77 -2.03
N TYR A 9 -0.47 4.82 -2.43
CA TYR A 9 -0.16 5.93 -1.54
C TYR A 9 -1.17 7.05 -1.77
N ARG A 10 -1.69 7.65 -0.69
CA ARG A 10 -2.48 8.88 -0.78
C ARG A 10 -1.66 10.07 -0.34
N TYR A 11 -1.55 11.06 -1.20
CA TYR A 11 -0.84 12.31 -0.91
C TYR A 11 -1.47 13.48 -1.66
N LYS A 12 -1.71 14.59 -0.95
CA LYS A 12 -2.39 15.79 -1.46
C LYS A 12 -3.75 15.48 -2.11
N GLY A 13 -4.47 14.52 -1.55
CA GLY A 13 -5.79 14.10 -2.04
C GLY A 13 -5.77 13.23 -3.30
N LYS A 14 -4.60 12.78 -3.76
CA LYS A 14 -4.46 11.90 -4.93
C LYS A 14 -3.97 10.52 -4.50
N TYR A 15 -4.44 9.49 -5.20
CA TYR A 15 -4.02 8.10 -5.03
C TYR A 15 -3.02 7.74 -6.11
N TYR A 16 -1.89 7.18 -5.68
CA TYR A 16 -0.81 6.67 -6.51
C TYR A 16 -0.84 5.15 -6.42
N LEU A 17 -1.45 4.53 -7.41
CA LEU A 17 -1.85 3.13 -7.45
C LEU A 17 -0.80 2.24 -8.12
N ARG A 18 -0.72 1.00 -7.62
CA ARG A 18 -0.11 -0.13 -8.30
C ARG A 18 -0.94 -1.39 -8.11
N TYR A 19 -0.98 -2.20 -9.15
CA TYR A 19 -1.74 -3.44 -9.19
C TYR A 19 -0.91 -4.64 -8.72
N LEU A 20 -1.46 -5.42 -7.80
CA LEU A 20 -0.87 -6.62 -7.25
C LEU A 20 -1.37 -7.82 -8.05
N THR A 21 -0.47 -8.44 -8.80
CA THR A 21 -0.82 -9.56 -9.70
C THR A 21 -1.06 -10.89 -8.97
N CYS A 22 -0.50 -11.05 -7.76
CA CYS A 22 -0.68 -12.22 -6.88
C CYS A 22 -0.37 -11.89 -5.41
N ASP A 23 -0.63 -12.84 -4.50
CA ASP A 23 -0.33 -12.80 -3.05
C ASP A 23 -0.77 -11.52 -2.31
N ALA A 24 -1.87 -10.91 -2.76
CA ALA A 24 -2.42 -9.70 -2.16
C ALA A 24 -3.12 -9.93 -0.80
N TYR A 25 -3.02 -11.11 -0.19
CA TYR A 25 -3.56 -11.37 1.14
C TYR A 25 -2.88 -10.52 2.22
N PRO A 26 -3.56 -10.25 3.35
CA PRO A 26 -2.97 -9.53 4.48
C PRO A 26 -1.68 -10.17 5.01
N SER A 27 -1.54 -11.50 5.00
CA SER A 27 -0.27 -12.20 5.35
C SER A 27 0.85 -12.06 4.33
N GLY A 28 0.51 -11.83 3.07
CA GLY A 28 1.48 -11.68 1.99
C GLY A 28 1.88 -10.22 1.85
N HIS A 29 1.48 -9.61 0.74
CA HIS A 29 1.81 -8.21 0.46
C HIS A 29 1.29 -7.24 1.51
N GLY A 30 0.14 -7.51 2.15
CA GLY A 30 -0.36 -6.65 3.24
C GLY A 30 0.67 -6.50 4.36
N GLN A 31 1.23 -7.62 4.83
CA GLN A 31 2.23 -7.65 5.90
C GLN A 31 3.53 -6.99 5.45
N GLU A 32 3.95 -7.21 4.21
CA GLU A 32 5.11 -6.53 3.64
C GLU A 32 4.95 -5.01 3.65
N PHE A 33 3.77 -4.49 3.30
CA PHE A 33 3.49 -3.06 3.36
C PHE A 33 3.47 -2.53 4.79
N ALA A 34 2.85 -3.25 5.72
CA ALA A 34 2.88 -2.88 7.13
C ALA A 34 4.30 -2.85 7.71
N ASN A 35 5.14 -3.82 7.34
CA ASN A 35 6.53 -3.90 7.80
C ASN A 35 7.42 -2.78 7.24
N LYS A 36 7.06 -2.19 6.09
CA LYS A 36 7.79 -1.03 5.52
C LYS A 36 7.54 0.26 6.32
N ILE A 37 6.45 0.36 7.07
CA ILE A 37 6.11 1.57 7.84
C ILE A 37 6.95 1.60 9.12
N PRO A 38 7.84 2.60 9.31
CA PRO A 38 8.65 2.67 10.52
C PRO A 38 7.79 2.96 11.75
N ARG A 39 8.05 2.23 12.84
CA ARG A 39 7.36 2.41 14.13
C ARG A 39 8.01 3.46 15.03
N GLU A 40 9.28 3.74 14.81
CA GLU A 40 10.03 4.74 15.58
C GLU A 40 9.65 6.16 15.13
N PRO A 41 9.24 7.08 16.03
CA PRO A 41 8.71 8.39 15.64
C PRO A 41 9.65 9.22 14.76
N SER A 42 10.96 9.18 15.02
CA SER A 42 11.94 9.92 14.21
C SER A 42 12.08 9.34 12.81
N ALA A 43 12.25 8.01 12.70
CA ALA A 43 12.34 7.32 11.43
C ALA A 43 11.03 7.40 10.63
N PHE A 44 9.89 7.42 11.33
CA PHE A 44 8.58 7.57 10.73
C PHE A 44 8.43 8.94 10.05
N ASN A 45 8.79 10.04 10.73
CA ASN A 45 8.69 11.36 10.12
C ASN A 45 9.65 11.53 8.93
N GLU A 46 10.85 10.96 9.00
CA GLU A 46 11.79 10.94 7.88
C GLU A 46 11.22 10.15 6.70
N TRP A 47 10.71 8.94 6.94
CA TRP A 47 10.07 8.11 5.92
C TRP A 47 8.84 8.76 5.28
N VAL A 48 8.00 9.46 6.05
CA VAL A 48 6.86 10.21 5.49
C VAL A 48 7.37 11.33 4.56
N ALA A 49 8.40 12.06 4.97
CA ALA A 49 8.96 13.14 4.16
C ALA A 49 9.62 12.61 2.87
N ASP A 50 10.35 11.50 2.97
CA ASP A 50 10.99 10.85 1.83
C ASP A 50 9.96 10.25 0.87
N THR A 51 8.92 9.60 1.40
CA THR A 51 7.82 9.05 0.58
C THR A 51 7.05 10.18 -0.11
N ALA A 52 6.72 11.25 0.60
CA ALA A 52 6.07 12.43 0.00
C ALA A 52 6.93 13.04 -1.12
N LYS A 53 8.25 13.15 -0.91
CA LYS A 53 9.18 13.65 -1.92
C LYS A 53 9.29 12.71 -3.12
N MET A 54 9.28 11.39 -2.89
CA MET A 54 9.25 10.40 -3.97
C MET A 54 7.98 10.56 -4.81
N LEU A 55 6.80 10.66 -4.19
CA LEU A 55 5.52 10.83 -4.89
C LEU A 55 5.40 12.16 -5.67
N GLU A 56 6.16 13.20 -5.28
CA GLU A 56 6.25 14.45 -6.03
C GLU A 56 7.12 14.35 -7.29
N ASN A 57 8.06 13.40 -7.34
CA ASN A 57 9.02 13.25 -8.42
C ASN A 57 8.81 11.99 -9.28
N VAL A 58 7.89 11.12 -8.86
CA VAL A 58 7.63 9.86 -9.56
C VAL A 58 6.89 10.07 -10.87
N ASN A 59 7.17 9.19 -11.84
CA ASN A 59 6.39 9.16 -13.07
C ASN A 59 4.95 8.69 -12.76
N THR A 60 3.96 9.36 -13.34
CA THR A 60 2.55 8.99 -13.19
C THR A 60 1.97 8.69 -14.56
N SER A 61 1.08 7.71 -14.61
CA SER A 61 0.36 7.27 -15.80
C SER A 61 -1.14 7.26 -15.53
N ASP A 62 -1.94 7.37 -16.60
CA ASP A 62 -3.38 7.09 -16.55
C ASP A 62 -3.68 5.60 -16.80
N GLU A 63 -2.66 4.80 -17.09
CA GLU A 63 -2.75 3.34 -17.28
C GLU A 63 -2.33 2.59 -16.02
N GLU A 64 -2.92 1.42 -15.80
CA GLU A 64 -2.60 0.51 -14.69
C GLU A 64 -1.11 0.16 -14.68
N VAL A 65 -0.49 0.28 -13.51
CA VAL A 65 0.93 -0.03 -13.29
C VAL A 65 1.05 -1.23 -12.37
N ASP A 66 1.66 -2.31 -12.87
CA ASP A 66 1.91 -3.51 -12.06
C ASP A 66 2.94 -3.23 -10.95
N GLN A 67 2.60 -3.64 -9.72
CA GLN A 67 3.56 -3.77 -8.63
C GLN A 67 4.51 -4.93 -8.98
N PRO A 68 5.84 -4.69 -9.01
CA PRO A 68 6.78 -5.75 -9.31
C PRO A 68 6.73 -6.82 -8.22
N TYR A 69 6.61 -8.08 -8.64
CA TYR A 69 6.67 -9.22 -7.73
C TYR A 69 8.13 -9.44 -7.33
N SER A 70 8.44 -9.28 -6.04
CA SER A 70 9.81 -9.36 -5.49
C SER A 70 10.30 -10.81 -5.39
N SER A 71 10.32 -11.55 -6.50
CA SER A 71 10.75 -12.96 -6.48
C SER A 71 12.26 -13.17 -6.58
N ASP A 72 13.03 -12.13 -6.92
CA ASP A 72 14.48 -12.23 -7.08
C ASP A 72 15.18 -11.02 -6.47
N SER A 73 15.77 -11.23 -5.30
CA SER A 73 16.70 -10.31 -4.66
C SER A 73 17.93 -10.12 -5.54
N ASN A 74 17.92 -9.19 -6.51
CA ASN A 74 19.14 -8.60 -7.09
C ASN A 74 18.95 -7.39 -8.04
N SER A 75 17.80 -6.72 -8.09
CA SER A 75 17.73 -5.40 -8.74
C SER A 75 16.84 -4.44 -7.96
N PRO A 76 17.41 -3.72 -6.98
CA PRO A 76 16.75 -2.59 -6.31
C PRO A 76 16.63 -1.34 -7.22
N GLU A 77 16.95 -1.45 -8.51
CA GLU A 77 17.21 -0.30 -9.40
C GLU A 77 16.03 0.02 -10.34
N ASP A 78 15.02 -0.85 -10.44
CA ASP A 78 13.91 -0.72 -11.41
C ASP A 78 12.52 -0.50 -10.77
N ASP A 79 12.40 -0.45 -9.44
CA ASP A 79 11.10 -0.19 -8.78
C ASP A 79 10.67 1.30 -8.90
N ASP A 80 11.65 2.20 -8.92
CA ASP A 80 11.43 3.66 -9.02
C ASP A 80 11.04 4.13 -10.44
N HIS A 81 11.17 3.26 -11.45
CA HIS A 81 10.91 3.61 -12.85
C HIS A 81 9.51 3.23 -13.35
N LEU A 82 8.83 2.29 -12.69
CA LEU A 82 7.51 1.81 -13.12
C LEU A 82 6.41 2.88 -12.97
N GLY A 83 6.62 3.82 -12.06
CA GLY A 83 5.67 4.89 -11.80
C GLY A 83 4.47 4.42 -10.97
N TYR A 84 3.38 5.17 -11.08
CA TYR A 84 2.08 4.88 -10.45
C TYR A 84 0.94 5.27 -11.38
N GLU A 85 -0.16 4.53 -11.31
CA GLU A 85 -1.43 4.99 -11.86
C GLU A 85 -1.98 6.10 -10.95
N LEU A 86 -2.46 7.21 -11.53
CA LEU A 86 -3.02 8.31 -10.77
C LEU A 86 -4.55 8.24 -10.73
N CYS A 87 -5.12 8.19 -9.53
CA CYS A 87 -6.58 8.24 -9.34
C CYS A 87 -6.95 9.29 -8.30
N GLU A 88 -8.01 10.06 -8.57
CA GLU A 88 -8.57 11.04 -7.63
C GLU A 88 -9.86 10.53 -6.97
N ASP A 89 -10.49 9.50 -7.52
CA ASP A 89 -11.69 8.88 -6.95
C ASP A 89 -11.31 7.96 -5.78
N SER A 90 -12.10 7.93 -4.72
CA SER A 90 -11.93 6.98 -3.61
C SER A 90 -12.67 5.65 -3.84
N ASN A 91 -13.55 5.57 -4.84
CA ASN A 91 -14.41 4.41 -5.10
C ASN A 91 -13.61 3.12 -5.37
N TRP A 92 -12.39 3.21 -5.90
CA TRP A 92 -11.53 2.04 -6.14
C TRP A 92 -11.10 1.34 -4.84
N THR A 93 -11.18 2.02 -3.68
CA THR A 93 -10.78 1.42 -2.40
C THR A 93 -11.73 0.30 -1.94
N PHE A 94 -12.90 0.16 -2.57
CA PHE A 94 -13.91 -0.86 -2.27
C PHE A 94 -14.16 -1.80 -3.47
N THR A 95 -13.10 -2.31 -4.10
CA THR A 95 -13.26 -3.27 -5.20
C THR A 95 -13.66 -4.65 -4.67
N GLU A 96 -14.80 -5.18 -5.15
CA GLU A 96 -15.27 -6.50 -4.75
C GLU A 96 -14.32 -7.60 -5.28
N GLY A 97 -13.85 -8.47 -4.38
CA GLY A 97 -13.04 -9.64 -4.74
C GLY A 97 -11.53 -9.37 -4.86
N GLU A 98 -11.07 -8.16 -4.54
CA GLU A 98 -9.66 -7.78 -4.55
C GLU A 98 -9.27 -7.10 -3.23
N TYR A 99 -8.05 -7.34 -2.78
CA TYR A 99 -7.55 -6.65 -1.59
C TYR A 99 -7.07 -5.25 -1.95
N THR A 100 -7.48 -4.24 -1.19
CA THR A 100 -6.98 -2.87 -1.37
C THR A 100 -6.19 -2.44 -0.15
N TYR A 101 -5.06 -1.80 -0.39
CA TYR A 101 -4.19 -1.25 0.64
C TYR A 101 -3.94 0.23 0.33
N VAL A 102 -4.13 1.10 1.32
CA VAL A 102 -3.92 2.54 1.16
C VAL A 102 -3.03 3.04 2.28
N ILE A 103 -1.84 3.51 1.93
CA ILE A 103 -0.98 4.27 2.85
C ILE A 103 -1.35 5.75 2.69
N ASP A 104 -2.20 6.25 3.57
CA ASP A 104 -2.65 7.64 3.57
C ASP A 104 -1.69 8.53 4.36
N LEU A 105 -0.85 9.28 3.63
CA LEU A 105 0.10 10.22 4.23
C LEU A 105 -0.57 11.52 4.70
N ASP A 106 -1.72 11.89 4.11
CA ASP A 106 -2.47 13.09 4.47
C ASP A 106 -3.11 12.93 5.85
N ASN A 107 -3.67 11.73 6.13
CA ASN A 107 -4.34 11.41 7.39
C ASN A 107 -3.51 10.54 8.35
N ARG A 108 -2.35 10.06 7.90
CA ARG A 108 -1.46 9.15 8.64
C ARG A 108 -2.14 7.83 9.02
N VAL A 109 -2.84 7.23 8.05
CA VAL A 109 -3.60 5.97 8.25
C VAL A 109 -3.23 4.96 7.17
N PHE A 110 -2.98 3.71 7.57
CA PHE A 110 -2.99 2.56 6.67
C PHE A 110 -4.40 1.97 6.62
N THR A 111 -5.02 1.97 5.45
CA THR A 111 -6.37 1.44 5.24
C THR A 111 -6.30 0.14 4.45
N ILE A 112 -7.10 -0.84 4.85
CA ILE A 112 -7.22 -2.14 4.18
C ILE A 112 -8.69 -2.36 3.80
N ASN A 113 -8.94 -2.73 2.54
CA ASN A 113 -10.28 -2.99 1.98
C ASN A 113 -11.28 -1.83 2.19
N GLY A 114 -10.77 -0.60 2.29
CA GLY A 114 -11.57 0.59 2.61
C GLY A 114 -12.22 0.62 4.00
N GLY A 115 -12.13 -0.46 4.79
CA GLY A 115 -12.86 -0.63 6.06
C GLY A 115 -11.99 -0.66 7.31
N THR A 116 -10.81 -1.28 7.25
CA THR A 116 -9.89 -1.36 8.40
C THR A 116 -8.92 -0.20 8.36
N HIS A 117 -8.87 0.61 9.42
CA HIS A 117 -8.01 1.79 9.49
C HIS A 117 -7.01 1.67 10.65
N LEU A 118 -5.72 1.57 10.32
CA LEU A 118 -4.62 1.49 11.28
C LEU A 118 -3.84 2.80 11.26
N LYS A 119 -3.46 3.32 12.42
CA LYS A 119 -2.64 4.54 12.47
C LYS A 119 -1.19 4.23 12.09
N LEU A 120 -0.61 5.01 11.18
CA LEU A 120 0.77 4.79 10.73
C LEU A 120 1.79 4.97 11.87
N ASP A 121 1.55 5.90 12.78
CA ASP A 121 2.41 6.19 13.94
C ASP A 121 2.21 5.21 15.11
N ASN A 122 1.25 4.30 15.00
CA ASN A 122 0.96 3.27 16.00
C ASN A 122 0.53 1.96 15.32
N MET A 123 1.31 1.54 14.32
CA MET A 123 1.08 0.29 13.59
C MET A 123 1.22 -0.90 14.54
N PRO A 124 0.35 -1.92 14.43
CA PRO A 124 0.44 -3.10 15.28
C PRO A 124 1.79 -3.82 15.12
N PRO A 125 2.32 -4.39 16.22
CA PRO A 125 3.55 -5.19 16.18
C PRO A 125 3.33 -6.60 15.62
N GLU A 126 2.08 -7.09 15.65
CA GLU A 126 1.67 -8.45 15.30
C GLU A 126 1.18 -8.56 13.84
N ASP A 127 0.96 -9.81 13.41
CA ASP A 127 0.55 -10.13 12.04
C ASP A 127 -0.81 -9.51 11.71
N LEU A 128 -0.89 -8.88 10.53
CA LEU A 128 -2.13 -8.26 10.05
C LEU A 128 -3.26 -9.27 9.90
N GLU A 129 -2.97 -10.57 9.73
CA GLU A 129 -3.96 -11.63 9.66
C GLU A 129 -4.89 -11.65 10.88
N GLU A 130 -4.43 -11.25 12.06
CA GLU A 130 -5.26 -11.24 13.28
C GLU A 130 -6.42 -10.22 13.21
N TYR A 131 -6.37 -9.30 12.24
CA TYR A 131 -7.41 -8.29 12.02
C TYR A 131 -8.43 -8.70 10.94
N PHE A 132 -8.28 -9.88 10.33
CA PHE A 132 -9.17 -10.37 9.27
C PHE A 132 -9.60 -11.81 9.55
N ASP A 133 -10.91 -12.06 9.52
CA ASP A 133 -11.45 -13.42 9.56
C ASP A 133 -11.06 -14.20 8.28
N GLU A 134 -11.28 -15.53 8.26
CA GLU A 134 -11.00 -16.42 7.12
C GLU A 134 -11.65 -15.95 5.79
N ASP A 135 -12.65 -15.07 5.86
CA ASP A 135 -13.35 -14.45 4.73
C ASP A 135 -12.78 -13.08 4.30
N GLY A 136 -11.69 -12.58 4.91
CA GLY A 136 -11.08 -11.29 4.57
C GLY A 136 -11.87 -10.06 5.06
N ILE A 137 -12.81 -10.28 5.99
CA ILE A 137 -13.62 -9.24 6.64
C ILE A 137 -12.98 -8.89 7.98
N SER A 138 -12.98 -7.60 8.34
CA SER A 138 -12.46 -7.13 9.63
C SER A 138 -13.26 -7.71 10.80
N VAL A 139 -12.56 -8.28 11.79
CA VAL A 139 -13.15 -8.86 13.03
C VAL A 139 -13.65 -7.79 13.99
#